data_AF-A0A1T5ID61-F1
#
_entry.id   AF-A0A1T5ID61-F1
#
_cell.length_a   1.000
_cell.length_b   1.000
_cell.length_c   1.000
_cell.angle_alpha   90.00
_cell.angle_beta   90.00
_cell.angle_gamma   90.00
#
_symmetry.space_group_name_H-M   'P 1'
#
loop_
_entity.id
_entity.type
_entity.pdbx_description
1 polymer ?
#
loop_
_entity_poly.entity_id
_entity_poly.type
_entity_poly.pdbx_seq_one_letter_code
_entity_poly.pdbx_strand_id
1 'polypeptide(L)'
;MADNAARRAKFYARKAELDAERQGLTPEEYGVYKGSVGSAVQPVNSASGLLIISIVLTLISIGVAYGAVIIVMQSMGLVPVVEGDTEFTPVMWLFLFLMFLAPVASWSYYIKERRAQKLRLARGLPRNITESGPSA
;
A
#
# COMPACT_ATOMS: atom_id res chain seq x y z
N MET A 1 24.48 5.18 6.24
CA MET A 1 23.24 5.24 5.42
C MET A 1 21.96 5.31 6.26
N ALA A 2 21.86 4.63 7.42
CA ALA A 2 20.69 4.70 8.30
C ALA A 2 20.35 6.12 8.81
N ASP A 3 21.35 6.97 9.10
CA ASP A 3 21.13 8.34 9.59
C ASP A 3 20.42 9.24 8.56
N ASN A 4 20.68 9.05 7.26
CA ASN A 4 19.98 9.75 6.19
C ASN A 4 18.53 9.29 6.04
N ALA A 5 18.25 8.00 6.21
CA ALA A 5 16.88 7.48 6.18
C ALA A 5 16.05 8.01 7.37
N ALA A 6 16.64 8.05 8.56
CA ALA A 6 15.99 8.60 9.76
C ALA A 6 15.72 10.10 9.63
N ARG A 7 16.67 10.88 9.10
CA ARG A 7 16.45 12.31 8.82
C ARG A 7 15.35 12.55 7.79
N ARG A 8 15.31 11.76 6.72
CA ARG A 8 14.24 11.84 5.70
C ARG A 8 12.88 11.47 6.29
N ALA A 9 12.80 10.41 7.08
CA ALA A 9 11.56 10.02 7.76
C ALA A 9 11.04 11.14 8.68
N LYS A 10 11.92 11.75 9.50
CA LYS A 10 11.57 12.91 10.34
C LYS A 10 11.10 14.11 9.52
N PHE A 11 11.73 14.36 8.37
CA PHE A 11 11.33 15.45 7.48
C PHE A 11 9.92 15.24 6.89
N TYR A 12 9.59 14.04 6.42
CA TYR A 12 8.26 13.74 5.90
C TYR A 12 7.19 13.70 7.00
N ALA A 13 7.53 13.19 8.20
CA ALA A 13 6.64 13.25 9.37
C ALA A 13 6.29 14.70 9.71
N ARG A 14 7.30 15.59 9.77
CA ARG A 14 7.09 17.02 10.03
C ARG A 14 6.24 17.69 8.94
N LYS A 15 6.43 17.31 7.68
CA LYS A 15 5.57 17.80 6.58
C LYS A 15 4.13 17.33 6.71
N ALA A 16 3.91 16.08 7.12
CA ALA A 16 2.57 15.54 7.36
C ALA A 16 1.87 16.28 8.51
N GLU A 17 2.59 16.55 9.61
CA GLU A 17 2.08 17.32 10.75
C GLU A 17 1.68 18.75 10.34
N LEU A 18 2.54 19.44 9.59
CA LEU A 18 2.26 20.80 9.13
C LEU A 18 1.06 20.87 8.18
N ASP A 19 0.89 19.86 7.32
CA ASP A 19 -0.27 19.81 6.41
C ASP A 19 -1.56 19.43 7.14
N ALA A 20 -1.47 18.54 8.13
CA ALA A 20 -2.58 18.22 9.03
C ALA A 20 -3.04 19.47 9.80
N GLU A 21 -2.11 20.22 10.39
CA GLU A 21 -2.39 21.45 11.13
C GLU A 21 -3.06 22.51 10.25
N ARG A 22 -2.58 22.70 9.01
CA ARG A 22 -3.22 23.59 8.01
C ARG A 22 -4.67 23.22 7.72
N GLN A 23 -5.01 21.94 7.81
CA GLN A 23 -6.36 21.42 7.57
C GLN A 23 -7.19 21.30 8.86
N GLY A 24 -6.66 21.73 10.02
CA GLY A 24 -7.33 21.61 11.32
C GLY A 24 -7.44 20.16 11.85
N LEU A 25 -6.61 19.25 11.30
CA LEU A 25 -6.57 17.83 11.61
C LEU A 25 -5.40 17.52 12.53
N THR A 26 -5.59 16.56 13.43
CA THR A 26 -4.46 15.91 14.10
C THR A 26 -3.71 14.99 13.13
N PRO A 27 -2.43 14.64 13.39
CA PRO A 27 -1.68 13.71 12.53
C PRO A 27 -2.38 12.35 12.36
N GLU A 28 -3.08 11.89 13.40
CA GLU A 28 -3.85 10.64 13.37
C GLU A 28 -5.12 10.75 12.51
N GLU A 29 -5.80 11.89 12.58
CA GLU A 29 -6.94 12.20 11.70
C GLU A 29 -6.49 12.46 10.26
N TYR A 30 -5.25 12.89 10.01
CA TYR A 30 -4.74 13.05 8.65
C TYR A 30 -4.50 11.71 7.96
N GLY A 31 -4.11 10.69 8.73
CA GLY A 31 -3.98 9.31 8.26
C GLY A 31 -2.78 9.11 7.35
N VAL A 32 -2.99 8.55 6.15
CA VAL A 32 -1.90 8.39 5.17
C VAL A 32 -1.54 9.76 4.60
N TYR A 33 -0.24 10.06 4.46
CA TYR A 33 0.24 11.32 3.91
C TYR A 33 -0.29 11.56 2.49
N LYS A 34 -0.88 12.74 2.25
CA LYS A 34 -1.57 13.06 1.00
C LYS A 34 -0.88 14.09 0.14
N GLY A 35 0.25 14.65 0.60
CA GLY A 35 0.90 15.77 -0.07
C GLY A 35 1.24 15.50 -1.54
N SER A 36 0.68 16.34 -2.41
CA SER A 36 0.81 16.32 -3.86
C SER A 36 2.10 16.92 -4.42
N VAL A 37 3.13 17.18 -3.60
CA VAL A 37 4.32 17.92 -4.08
C VAL A 37 5.11 17.10 -5.12
N GLY A 38 4.75 17.27 -6.40
CA GLY A 38 5.35 16.62 -7.57
C GLY A 38 4.64 15.39 -8.13
N SER A 39 3.47 14.97 -7.61
CA SER A 39 2.75 13.79 -8.14
C SER A 39 1.69 14.20 -9.17
N ALA A 40 1.85 13.74 -10.42
CA ALA A 40 0.84 13.92 -11.48
C ALA A 40 -0.45 13.13 -11.22
N VAL A 41 -0.40 12.12 -10.35
CA VAL A 41 -1.54 11.30 -9.95
C VAL A 41 -1.92 11.64 -8.52
N GLN A 42 -3.19 12.03 -8.30
CA GLN A 42 -3.68 12.27 -6.95
C GLN A 42 -3.62 10.97 -6.14
N PRO A 43 -3.10 11.01 -4.89
CA PRO A 43 -3.10 9.84 -4.04
C PRO A 43 -4.53 9.36 -3.75
N VAL A 44 -4.69 8.06 -3.51
CA VAL A 44 -6.00 7.47 -3.21
C VAL A 44 -6.47 7.97 -1.85
N ASN A 45 -7.36 8.96 -1.85
CA ASN A 45 -7.81 9.69 -0.65
C ASN A 45 -8.91 8.97 0.15
N SER A 46 -9.14 7.67 -0.09
CA SER A 46 -10.21 6.92 0.58
C SER A 46 -9.77 5.53 1.03
N ALA A 47 -10.22 5.14 2.22
CA ALA A 47 -10.07 3.77 2.71
C ALA A 47 -10.75 2.75 1.78
N SER A 48 -11.85 3.12 1.11
CA SER A 48 -12.52 2.25 0.15
C SER A 48 -11.67 1.96 -1.10
N GLY A 49 -11.01 2.98 -1.67
CA GLY A 49 -10.10 2.78 -2.79
C GLY A 49 -8.88 1.93 -2.41
N LEU A 50 -8.32 2.16 -1.22
CA LEU A 50 -7.23 1.34 -0.69
C LEU A 50 -7.67 -0.11 -0.44
N LEU A 51 -8.91 -0.34 -0.01
CA LEU A 51 -9.45 -1.68 0.16
C LEU A 51 -9.54 -2.43 -1.17
N ILE A 52 -10.07 -1.77 -2.22
CA ILE A 52 -10.16 -2.36 -3.55
C ILE A 52 -8.77 -2.75 -4.06
N ILE A 53 -7.79 -1.84 -3.94
CA ILE A 53 -6.40 -2.11 -4.34
C ILE A 53 -5.83 -3.27 -3.53
N SER A 54 -6.04 -3.30 -2.21
CA SER A 54 -5.56 -4.38 -1.34
C SER A 54 -6.12 -5.73 -1.76
N ILE A 55 -7.42 -5.80 -2.08
CA ILE A 55 -8.08 -7.02 -2.54
C ILE A 55 -7.53 -7.44 -3.90
N VAL A 56 -7.43 -6.53 -4.87
CA VAL A 56 -6.90 -6.84 -6.21
C VAL A 56 -5.47 -7.37 -6.12
N LEU A 57 -4.60 -6.70 -5.35
CA LEU A 57 -3.23 -7.16 -5.13
C LEU A 57 -3.18 -8.53 -4.44
N THR A 58 -4.09 -8.79 -3.51
CA THR A 58 -4.21 -10.10 -2.84
C THR A 58 -4.62 -11.19 -3.83
N LEU A 59 -5.62 -10.93 -4.69
CA LEU A 59 -6.08 -11.89 -5.71
C LEU A 59 -4.99 -12.21 -6.74
N ILE A 60 -4.28 -11.19 -7.22
CA ILE A 60 -3.11 -11.38 -8.10
C ILE A 60 -2.06 -12.23 -7.39
N SER A 61 -1.77 -11.92 -6.12
CA SER A 61 -0.78 -12.67 -5.34
C SER A 61 -1.17 -14.13 -5.15
N ILE A 62 -2.45 -14.41 -4.92
CA ILE A 62 -2.98 -15.79 -4.83
C ILE A 62 -2.83 -16.52 -6.17
N GLY A 63 -3.17 -15.88 -7.29
CA GLY A 63 -3.06 -16.49 -8.61
C GLY A 63 -1.61 -16.88 -8.95
N VAL A 64 -0.66 -15.99 -8.65
CA VAL A 64 0.77 -16.27 -8.84
C VAL A 64 1.27 -17.33 -7.85
N ALA A 65 0.84 -17.28 -6.58
CA ALA A 65 1.18 -18.31 -5.58
C ALA A 65 0.72 -19.69 -6.04
N TYR A 66 -0.50 -19.79 -6.57
CA TYR A 66 -1.06 -21.02 -7.09
C TYR A 66 -0.21 -21.56 -8.24
N GLY A 67 0.13 -20.73 -9.22
CA GLY A 67 1.03 -21.13 -10.31
C GLY A 67 2.40 -21.58 -9.80
N ALA A 68 2.95 -20.87 -8.82
CA ALA A 68 4.23 -21.25 -8.22
C ALA A 68 4.18 -22.60 -7.50
N VAL A 69 3.09 -22.90 -6.77
CA VAL A 69 2.87 -24.19 -6.14
C VAL A 69 2.79 -25.31 -7.18
N ILE A 70 2.09 -25.09 -8.29
CA ILE A 70 2.01 -26.09 -9.38
C ILE A 70 3.40 -26.39 -9.95
N ILE A 71 4.20 -25.37 -10.24
CA ILE A 71 5.57 -25.55 -10.75
C ILE A 71 6.44 -26.34 -9.75
N VAL A 72 6.32 -26.05 -8.45
CA VAL A 72 7.03 -26.81 -7.42
C VAL A 72 6.53 -28.26 -7.34
N MET A 73 5.23 -28.49 -7.43
CA MET A 73 4.69 -29.85 -7.41
C MET A 73 5.10 -30.65 -8.64
N GLN A 74 5.22 -30.01 -9.80
CA GLN A 74 5.73 -30.61 -11.03
C GLN A 74 7.21 -31.00 -10.89
N SER A 75 8.06 -30.14 -10.32
CA SER A 75 9.48 -30.47 -10.09
C SER A 75 9.67 -31.59 -9.05
N MET A 76 8.69 -31.76 -8.15
CA MET A 76 8.63 -32.88 -7.21
C MET A 76 8.01 -34.16 -7.78
N GLY A 77 7.53 -34.14 -9.03
CA GLY A 77 6.87 -35.29 -9.68
C GLY A 77 5.48 -35.61 -9.12
N LEU A 78 4.85 -34.69 -8.40
CA LEU A 78 3.51 -34.87 -7.79
C LEU A 78 2.36 -34.61 -8.77
N VAL A 79 2.62 -33.87 -9.85
CA VAL A 79 1.66 -33.56 -10.93
C VAL A 79 2.35 -33.64 -12.29
N PRO A 80 1.60 -33.87 -13.40
CA PRO A 80 2.17 -33.91 -14.73
C PRO A 80 2.87 -32.61 -15.11
N VAL A 81 4.07 -32.74 -15.66
CA VAL A 81 4.83 -31.62 -16.23
C VAL A 81 4.22 -31.24 -17.57
N VAL A 82 3.96 -29.95 -17.77
CA VAL A 82 3.50 -29.42 -19.07
C VAL A 82 4.72 -29.02 -19.87
N GLU A 83 4.72 -29.32 -21.17
CA GLU A 83 5.79 -28.90 -22.08
C GLU A 83 5.92 -27.37 -22.08
N GLY A 84 7.11 -26.87 -21.69
CA GLY A 84 7.42 -25.45 -21.59
C GLY A 84 7.52 -24.91 -20.16
N ASP A 85 7.11 -25.69 -19.14
CA ASP A 85 7.32 -25.31 -17.75
C ASP A 85 8.81 -25.42 -17.37
N THR A 86 9.32 -24.40 -16.70
CA THR A 86 10.70 -24.35 -16.21
C THR A 86 10.71 -24.22 -14.70
N GLU A 87 11.70 -24.87 -14.07
CA GLU A 87 11.91 -24.72 -12.63
C GLU A 87 12.26 -23.28 -12.26
N PHE A 88 11.88 -22.88 -11.06
CA PHE A 88 12.21 -21.55 -10.56
C PHE A 88 13.70 -21.39 -10.33
N THR A 89 14.30 -20.45 -11.06
CA THR A 89 15.66 -19.97 -10.75
C THR A 89 15.66 -19.20 -9.42
N PRO A 90 16.80 -19.11 -8.71
CA PRO A 90 16.91 -18.32 -7.47
C PRO A 90 16.47 -16.86 -7.62
N VAL A 91 16.69 -16.27 -8.81
CA VAL A 91 16.27 -14.90 -9.11
C VAL A 91 14.75 -14.80 -9.22
N MET A 92 14.09 -15.79 -9.82
CA MET A 92 12.62 -15.82 -9.89
C MET A 92 12.00 -15.97 -8.49
N TRP A 93 12.59 -16.78 -7.61
CA TRP A 93 12.18 -16.86 -6.21
C TRP A 93 12.27 -15.52 -5.48
N LEU A 94 13.33 -14.75 -5.73
CA LEU A 94 13.48 -13.41 -5.16
C LEU A 94 12.36 -12.47 -5.64
N PHE A 95 12.08 -12.42 -6.94
CA PHE A 95 11.01 -11.58 -7.48
C PHE A 95 9.63 -12.01 -6.98
N LEU A 96 9.39 -13.32 -6.90
CA LEU A 96 8.17 -13.87 -6.34
C LEU A 96 7.99 -13.41 -4.87
N PHE A 97 9.03 -13.50 -4.05
CA PHE A 97 9.01 -13.02 -2.68
C PHE A 97 8.74 -11.50 -2.59
N LEU A 98 9.43 -10.69 -3.39
CA LEU A 98 9.24 -9.24 -3.42
C LEU A 98 7.82 -8.85 -3.82
N MET A 99 7.20 -9.60 -4.72
CA MET A 99 5.82 -9.38 -5.14
C MET A 99 4.83 -9.46 -3.95
N PHE A 100 5.04 -10.39 -3.02
CA PHE A 100 4.17 -10.55 -1.83
C PHE A 100 4.29 -9.38 -0.83
N LEU A 101 5.28 -8.50 -0.96
CA LEU A 101 5.37 -7.29 -0.14
C LEU A 101 4.32 -6.24 -0.53
N ALA A 102 3.88 -6.21 -1.79
CA ALA A 102 2.91 -5.25 -2.29
C ALA A 102 1.52 -5.34 -1.59
N PRO A 103 0.86 -6.51 -1.48
CA PRO A 103 -0.40 -6.61 -0.75
C PRO A 103 -0.22 -6.26 0.73
N VAL A 104 0.89 -6.66 1.37
CA VAL A 104 1.19 -6.32 2.78
C VAL A 104 1.27 -4.80 2.98
N ALA A 105 2.02 -4.11 2.11
CA ALA A 105 2.12 -2.66 2.14
C ALA A 105 0.75 -2.00 1.94
N SER A 106 -0.02 -2.46 0.96
CA SER A 106 -1.36 -1.94 0.65
C SER A 106 -2.33 -2.07 1.84
N TRP A 107 -2.37 -3.24 2.48
CA TRP A 107 -3.17 -3.47 3.70
C TRP A 107 -2.75 -2.55 4.85
N SER A 108 -1.45 -2.29 5.00
CA SER A 108 -0.95 -1.36 6.03
C SER A 108 -1.47 0.06 5.81
N TYR A 109 -1.52 0.52 4.55
CA TYR A 109 -2.09 1.82 4.19
C TYR A 109 -3.61 1.83 4.41
N TYR A 110 -4.32 0.76 4.02
CA TYR A 110 -5.75 0.63 4.25
C TYR A 110 -6.10 0.76 5.74
N ILE A 111 -5.40 0.05 6.63
CA ILE A 111 -5.68 0.07 8.07
C ILE A 111 -5.45 1.46 8.65
N LYS A 112 -4.35 2.12 8.27
CA LYS A 112 -4.05 3.49 8.71
C LYS A 112 -5.14 4.47 8.28
N GLU A 113 -5.54 4.44 7.01
CA GLU A 113 -6.59 5.33 6.52
C GLU A 113 -7.94 5.01 7.15
N ARG A 114 -8.28 3.72 7.35
CA ARG A 114 -9.52 3.30 8.00
C ARG A 114 -9.63 3.82 9.44
N ARG A 115 -8.52 3.85 10.19
CA ARG A 115 -8.46 4.43 11.55
C ARG A 115 -8.67 5.95 11.49
N ALA A 116 -7.97 6.63 10.59
CA ALA A 116 -8.13 8.08 10.41
C ALA A 116 -9.56 8.47 10.04
N GLN A 117 -10.21 7.72 9.14
CA GLN A 117 -11.63 7.93 8.80
C GLN A 117 -12.55 7.80 10.01
N LYS A 118 -12.30 6.84 10.91
CA LYS A 118 -13.11 6.69 12.13
C LYS A 118 -12.95 7.89 13.07
N LEU A 119 -11.73 8.38 13.24
CA LEU A 119 -11.44 9.56 14.08
C LEU A 119 -12.10 10.82 13.51
N ARG A 120 -11.99 11.05 12.19
CA ARG A 120 -12.67 12.17 11.50
C ARG A 120 -14.18 12.13 11.75
N LEU A 121 -14.81 10.98 11.51
CA LEU A 121 -16.25 10.83 11.70
C LEU A 121 -16.69 11.06 13.16
N ALA A 122 -15.87 10.65 14.14
CA ALA A 122 -16.14 10.90 15.55
C ALA A 122 -16.13 12.39 15.91
N ARG A 123 -15.34 13.19 15.19
CA ARG A 123 -15.26 14.65 15.34
C ARG A 123 -16.24 15.42 14.43
N GLY A 124 -17.07 14.72 13.66
CA GLY A 124 -17.99 15.33 12.69
C GLY A 124 -17.30 15.88 11.42
N LEU A 125 -16.07 15.44 11.15
CA LEU A 125 -15.30 15.83 9.96
C LEU A 125 -15.62 14.94 8.76
N PRO A 126 -15.35 15.40 7.52
CA PRO A 126 -15.52 14.60 6.30
C PRO A 126 -14.76 13.28 6.35
N ARG A 127 -15.39 12.22 5.82
CA ARG A 127 -14.79 10.88 5.79
C ARG A 127 -13.50 10.83 4.96
N ASN A 128 -13.49 11.50 3.82
CA ASN A 128 -12.34 11.62 2.93
C ASN A 128 -11.91 13.08 2.94
N ILE A 129 -10.60 13.33 2.95
CA ILE A 129 -10.07 14.68 2.76
C ILE A 129 -9.73 14.84 1.28
N THR A 130 -10.31 15.86 0.66
CA THR A 130 -9.96 16.32 -0.69
C THR A 130 -8.98 17.47 -0.53
N GLU A 131 -7.96 17.57 -1.40
CA GLU A 131 -6.99 18.69 -1.40
C GLU A 131 -7.63 20.06 -1.72
N SER A 132 -8.96 20.17 -1.80
CA SER A 132 -9.65 21.45 -1.86
C SER A 132 -9.53 22.15 -0.50
N GLY A 133 -8.46 22.93 -0.33
CA GLY A 133 -8.56 24.14 0.46
C GLY A 133 -9.76 24.98 0.00
N PRO A 134 -10.26 25.90 0.84
CA PRO A 134 -11.45 26.68 0.52
C PRO A 134 -11.30 27.32 -0.86
N SER A 135 -12.33 27.18 -1.69
CA SER A 135 -12.49 27.95 -2.92
C SER A 135 -12.26 29.43 -2.59
N ALA A 136 -11.16 29.98 -3.09
CA ALA A 136 -11.01 31.41 -3.31
C ALA A 136 -11.58 31.74 -4.69
#